data_AF-X1L071-F1
#
_entry.id   AF-X1L071-F1
#
_cell.length_a   1.000
_cell.length_b   1.000
_cell.length_c   1.000
_cell.angle_alpha   90.00
_cell.angle_beta   90.00
_cell.angle_gamma   90.00
#
_symmetry.space_group_name_H-M   'P 1'
#
loop_
_entity.id
_entity.type
_entity.pdbx_description
1 polymer ?
#
loop_
_entity_poly.entity_id
_entity_poly.type
_entity_poly.pdbx_seq_one_letter_code
_entity_poly.pdbx_strand_id
1 'polypeptide(L)'
;MLPQSAKETLVNIKEKINSYLLHIGGILYLGFVWSECNIDDLMSQNFRHKWNDVDKLLEEDKNKKFSNKLQELFARTLPKKLTSKDECQICHRDDSNIMEEMEDREGNKMNTCYLCKELFYLGDALTKYEYINRWEKRPTKKGHFIEVPSLSENAYYWVGKKPDGTFNWIKNSFQPGDYWPFFTADYVTLENGKTADFEFLADKSDGKKLIGSLRMDVDNLGVIFSQR
;
A
#
# COMPACT_ATOMS: atom_id res chain seq x y z
N MET A 1 6.50 -15.94 13.65
CA MET A 1 6.29 -17.37 13.96
C MET A 1 4.81 -17.60 14.18
N LEU A 2 4.24 -18.64 13.58
CA LEU A 2 2.80 -18.97 13.67
C LEU A 2 2.68 -20.50 13.85
N PRO A 3 1.58 -20.99 14.46
CA PRO A 3 1.34 -22.44 14.56
C PRO A 3 1.14 -23.05 13.17
N GLN A 4 1.48 -24.33 13.01
CA GLN A 4 1.37 -25.04 11.73
C GLN A 4 -0.08 -25.08 11.20
N SER A 5 -1.07 -25.04 12.08
CA SER A 5 -2.49 -24.96 11.73
C SER A 5 -2.85 -23.71 10.92
N ALA A 6 -2.03 -22.64 10.94
CA ALA A 6 -2.27 -21.42 10.17
C ALA A 6 -1.93 -21.57 8.68
N LYS A 7 -1.27 -22.65 8.25
CA LYS A 7 -0.74 -22.82 6.88
C LYS A 7 -1.80 -22.60 5.79
N GLU A 8 -2.98 -23.17 5.95
CA GLU A 8 -4.08 -23.03 4.99
C GLU A 8 -4.60 -21.58 4.94
N THR A 9 -4.71 -20.93 6.10
CA THR A 9 -5.06 -19.51 6.18
C THR A 9 -4.03 -18.62 5.47
N LEU A 10 -2.73 -18.92 5.58
CA LEU A 10 -1.67 -18.16 4.92
C LEU A 10 -1.73 -18.27 3.40
N VAL A 11 -2.02 -19.46 2.86
CA VAL A 11 -2.26 -19.68 1.42
C VAL A 11 -3.44 -18.80 0.97
N ASN A 12 -4.56 -18.85 1.67
CA ASN A 12 -5.76 -18.09 1.34
C ASN A 12 -5.51 -16.57 1.37
N ILE A 13 -4.75 -16.08 2.37
CA ILE A 13 -4.35 -14.67 2.45
C ILE A 13 -3.54 -14.28 1.22
N LYS A 14 -2.52 -15.07 0.87
CA LYS A 14 -1.64 -14.78 -0.27
C LYS A 14 -2.43 -14.70 -1.57
N GLU A 15 -3.29 -15.68 -1.82
CA GLU A 15 -4.10 -15.74 -3.05
C GLU A 15 -5.09 -14.59 -3.13
N LYS A 16 -5.79 -14.27 -2.03
CA LYS A 16 -6.76 -13.19 -1.98
C LYS A 16 -6.10 -11.83 -2.20
N ILE A 17 -4.99 -11.56 -1.51
CA ILE A 17 -4.25 -10.30 -1.64
C ILE A 17 -3.65 -10.18 -3.04
N ASN A 18 -2.94 -11.20 -3.54
CA ASN A 18 -2.31 -11.10 -4.86
C ASN A 18 -3.34 -11.05 -6.00
N SER A 19 -4.53 -11.66 -5.87
CA SER A 19 -5.61 -11.48 -6.84
C SER A 19 -6.07 -10.02 -6.89
N TYR A 20 -6.28 -9.39 -5.74
CA TYR A 20 -6.58 -7.96 -5.67
C TYR A 20 -5.45 -7.09 -6.22
N LEU A 21 -4.19 -7.38 -5.86
CA LEU A 21 -3.03 -6.62 -6.33
C LEU A 21 -2.87 -6.70 -7.86
N LEU A 22 -3.22 -7.85 -8.46
CA LEU A 22 -3.29 -8.00 -9.91
C LEU A 22 -4.38 -7.09 -10.51
N HIS A 23 -5.57 -7.07 -9.91
CA HIS A 23 -6.70 -6.24 -10.35
C HIS A 23 -6.50 -4.73 -10.12
N ILE A 24 -5.52 -4.32 -9.31
CA ILE A 24 -5.09 -2.91 -9.24
C ILE A 24 -3.93 -2.57 -10.19
N GLY A 25 -3.71 -3.39 -11.22
CA GLY A 25 -2.77 -3.13 -12.31
C GLY A 25 -1.48 -3.96 -12.22
N GLY A 26 -1.36 -4.89 -11.27
CA GLY A 26 -0.23 -5.83 -11.18
C GLY A 26 1.13 -5.19 -10.86
N ILE A 27 1.16 -3.89 -10.54
CA ILE A 27 2.37 -3.13 -10.20
C ILE A 27 2.93 -3.58 -8.83
N LEU A 28 2.05 -4.03 -7.94
CA LEU A 28 2.38 -4.52 -6.61
C LEU A 28 2.23 -6.04 -6.54
N TYR A 29 3.12 -6.68 -5.79
CA TYR A 29 3.07 -8.12 -5.53
C TYR A 29 3.47 -8.39 -4.08
N LEU A 30 2.68 -9.21 -3.38
CA LEU A 30 3.01 -9.66 -2.03
C LEU A 30 3.76 -10.99 -2.11
N GLY A 31 5.08 -10.90 -1.94
CA GLY A 31 5.94 -12.07 -1.72
C GLY A 31 5.71 -12.61 -0.31
N PHE A 32 4.96 -13.70 -0.20
CA PHE A 32 4.59 -14.30 1.07
C PHE A 32 4.94 -15.78 1.06
N VAL A 33 5.93 -16.15 1.85
CA VAL A 33 6.46 -17.51 1.95
C VAL A 33 6.69 -17.86 3.41
N TRP A 34 6.75 -19.14 3.71
CA TRP A 34 7.01 -19.64 5.05
C TRP A 34 7.77 -20.95 4.98
N SER A 35 8.49 -21.27 6.04
CA SER A 35 9.17 -22.54 6.24
C SER A 35 8.82 -23.06 7.63
N GLU A 36 8.57 -24.36 7.73
CA GLU A 36 8.29 -25.01 9.01
C GLU A 36 9.58 -25.04 9.83
N CYS A 37 9.56 -24.57 11.08
CA CYS A 37 10.72 -24.55 11.96
C CYS A 37 10.40 -25.20 13.31
N ASN A 38 11.41 -25.76 13.95
CA ASN A 38 11.34 -26.28 15.31
C ASN A 38 12.15 -25.38 16.28
N ILE A 39 12.22 -25.77 17.56
CA ILE A 39 12.96 -25.01 18.58
C ILE A 39 14.46 -24.99 18.27
N ASP A 40 15.03 -26.08 17.78
CA ASP A 40 16.45 -26.19 17.46
C ASP A 40 16.85 -25.26 16.29
N ASP A 41 15.92 -24.99 15.37
CA ASP A 41 16.09 -24.02 14.28
C ASP A 41 16.12 -22.57 14.78
N LEU A 42 15.55 -22.27 15.95
CA LEU A 42 15.53 -20.92 16.54
C LEU A 42 16.79 -20.63 17.36
N MET A 43 17.65 -21.64 17.56
CA MET A 43 18.95 -21.47 18.21
C MET A 43 19.94 -20.81 17.24
N SER A 44 20.82 -19.94 17.77
CA SER A 44 21.65 -19.01 16.98
C SER A 44 22.46 -19.63 15.85
N GLN A 45 22.94 -20.88 16.00
CA GLN A 45 23.70 -21.56 14.95
C GLN A 45 22.83 -21.99 13.75
N ASN A 46 21.57 -22.35 13.98
CA ASN A 46 20.67 -22.89 12.96
C ASN A 46 19.72 -21.83 12.39
N PHE A 47 19.47 -20.75 13.14
CA PHE A 47 18.56 -19.68 12.72
C PHE A 47 18.96 -19.05 11.39
N ARG A 48 20.26 -18.81 11.19
CA ARG A 48 20.77 -18.24 9.94
C ARG A 48 20.52 -19.14 8.74
N HIS A 49 20.72 -20.45 8.90
CA HIS A 49 20.42 -21.42 7.85
C HIS A 49 18.94 -21.41 7.51
N LYS A 50 18.08 -21.41 8.55
CA LYS A 50 16.64 -21.37 8.36
C LYS A 50 16.15 -20.09 7.70
N TRP A 51 16.76 -18.95 8.06
CA TRP A 51 16.48 -17.65 7.44
C TRP A 51 16.85 -17.65 5.95
N ASN A 52 18.05 -18.14 5.61
CA ASN A 52 18.51 -18.26 4.22
C ASN A 52 17.60 -19.17 3.38
N ASP A 53 17.03 -20.23 3.96
CA ASP A 53 16.08 -21.09 3.26
C ASP A 53 14.78 -20.34 2.93
N VAL A 54 14.28 -19.52 3.86
CA VAL A 54 13.11 -18.66 3.61
C VAL A 54 13.42 -17.61 2.55
N ASP A 55 14.62 -17.03 2.55
CA ASP A 55 15.05 -16.05 1.55
C ASP A 55 15.10 -16.67 0.14
N LYS A 56 15.64 -17.89 -0.02
CA LYS A 56 15.61 -18.61 -1.30
C LYS A 56 14.19 -18.85 -1.80
N LEU A 57 13.28 -19.29 -0.91
CA LEU A 57 11.87 -19.47 -1.24
C LEU A 57 11.23 -18.15 -1.67
N LEU A 58 11.58 -17.05 -1.03
CA LEU A 58 11.08 -15.72 -1.36
C LEU A 58 11.60 -15.23 -2.72
N GLU A 59 12.87 -15.49 -3.05
CA GLU A 59 13.44 -15.17 -4.37
C GLU A 59 12.75 -15.95 -5.48
N GLU A 60 12.54 -17.26 -5.29
CA GLU A 60 11.80 -18.09 -6.24
C GLU A 60 10.38 -17.56 -6.46
N ASP A 61 9.68 -17.18 -5.39
CA ASP A 61 8.33 -16.62 -5.44
C ASP A 61 8.29 -15.28 -6.21
N LYS A 62 9.25 -14.39 -5.94
CA LYS A 62 9.41 -13.12 -6.66
C LYS A 62 9.74 -13.31 -8.14
N ASN A 63 10.34 -14.42 -8.54
CA ASN A 63 10.60 -14.75 -9.94
C ASN A 63 9.39 -15.40 -10.64
N LYS A 64 8.37 -15.82 -9.89
CA LYS A 64 7.16 -16.49 -10.38
C LYS A 64 5.89 -15.71 -10.02
N LYS A 65 5.95 -14.38 -10.03
CA LYS A 65 4.80 -13.51 -9.70
C LYS A 65 3.59 -13.87 -10.56
N PHE A 66 2.44 -14.03 -9.91
CA PHE A 66 1.17 -14.33 -10.58
C PHE A 66 1.18 -15.60 -11.46
N SER A 67 2.08 -16.56 -11.20
CA SER A 67 2.15 -17.81 -11.98
C SER A 67 0.87 -18.65 -11.90
N ASN A 68 0.05 -18.47 -10.87
CA ASN A 68 -1.26 -19.10 -10.74
C ASN A 68 -2.37 -18.39 -11.53
N LYS A 69 -2.08 -17.25 -12.18
CA LYS A 69 -3.02 -16.41 -12.94
C LYS A 69 -2.65 -16.30 -14.42
N LEU A 70 -1.76 -17.16 -14.93
CA LEU A 70 -1.30 -17.09 -16.32
C LEU A 70 -2.43 -17.19 -17.35
N GLN A 71 -3.48 -17.97 -17.06
CA GLN A 71 -4.64 -18.08 -17.96
C GLN A 71 -5.40 -16.75 -18.08
N GLU A 72 -5.53 -16.00 -16.98
CA GLU A 72 -6.14 -14.67 -16.95
C GLU A 72 -5.25 -13.66 -17.69
N LEU A 73 -3.93 -13.70 -17.43
CA LEU A 73 -2.96 -12.78 -18.02
C LEU A 73 -2.75 -12.96 -19.52
N PHE A 74 -2.82 -14.19 -20.01
CA PHE A 74 -2.66 -14.52 -21.43
C PHE A 74 -4.01 -14.76 -22.13
N ALA A 75 -5.12 -14.39 -21.49
CA ALA A 75 -6.42 -14.44 -22.13
C ALA A 75 -6.37 -13.62 -23.43
N ARG A 76 -6.71 -14.25 -24.57
CA ARG A 76 -6.64 -13.64 -25.91
C ARG A 76 -7.82 -12.69 -26.17
N THR A 77 -8.11 -11.80 -25.25
CA THR A 77 -8.99 -10.66 -25.51
C THR A 77 -8.10 -9.54 -26.05
N LEU A 78 -8.32 -9.16 -27.31
CA LEU A 78 -7.68 -7.96 -27.85
C LEU A 78 -8.10 -6.76 -26.99
N PRO A 79 -7.17 -6.03 -26.35
CA PRO A 79 -7.54 -4.85 -25.61
C PRO A 79 -8.21 -3.86 -26.57
N LYS A 80 -9.33 -3.30 -26.13
CA LYS A 80 -9.99 -2.23 -26.88
C LYS A 80 -9.01 -1.06 -26.94
N LYS A 81 -8.81 -0.47 -28.12
CA LYS A 81 -8.00 0.75 -28.24
C LYS A 81 -8.76 1.90 -27.55
N LEU A 82 -8.31 2.28 -26.37
CA LEU A 82 -8.91 3.35 -25.57
C LEU A 82 -8.25 4.69 -25.91
N THR A 83 -8.99 5.79 -25.76
CA THR A 83 -8.46 7.15 -25.95
C THR A 83 -8.01 7.72 -24.61
N SER A 84 -7.29 8.85 -24.60
CA SER A 84 -6.85 9.51 -23.36
C SER A 84 -8.00 9.97 -22.44
N LYS A 85 -9.23 10.04 -22.96
CA LYS A 85 -10.43 10.32 -22.16
C LYS A 85 -10.96 9.08 -21.43
N ASP A 86 -10.59 7.90 -21.90
CA ASP A 86 -11.07 6.61 -21.43
C ASP A 86 -10.08 5.93 -20.47
N GLU A 87 -8.87 6.48 -20.29
CA GLU A 87 -7.88 6.03 -19.30
C GLU A 87 -7.82 6.98 -18.10
N CYS A 88 -7.29 6.48 -16.97
CA CYS A 88 -7.01 7.33 -15.82
C CYS A 88 -5.82 8.24 -16.11
N GLN A 89 -5.99 9.56 -15.97
CA GLN A 89 -4.94 10.55 -16.24
C GLN A 89 -3.81 10.61 -15.19
N ILE A 90 -3.90 9.81 -14.11
CA ILE A 90 -2.90 9.74 -13.03
C ILE A 90 -2.04 8.48 -13.15
N CYS A 91 -2.67 7.31 -13.25
CA CYS A 91 -1.96 6.02 -13.30
C CYS A 91 -1.94 5.37 -14.70
N HIS A 92 -2.55 6.02 -15.70
CA HIS A 92 -2.66 5.54 -17.09
C HIS A 92 -3.26 4.15 -17.24
N ARG A 93 -4.09 3.75 -16.26
CA ARG A 93 -4.84 2.50 -16.33
C ARG A 93 -6.14 2.69 -17.10
N ASP A 94 -6.44 1.70 -17.91
CA ASP A 94 -7.56 1.68 -18.84
C ASP A 94 -8.47 0.44 -18.60
N ASP A 95 -8.09 -0.43 -17.66
CA ASP A 95 -8.81 -1.61 -17.19
C ASP A 95 -9.85 -1.31 -16.09
N SER A 96 -9.89 -0.07 -15.60
CA SER A 96 -10.92 0.38 -14.66
C SER A 96 -12.21 0.71 -15.40
N ASN A 97 -13.26 -0.08 -15.18
CA ASN A 97 -14.59 0.18 -15.73
C ASN A 97 -15.27 1.43 -15.14
N ILE A 98 -14.68 2.02 -14.10
CA ILE A 98 -15.20 3.20 -13.41
C ILE A 98 -14.16 4.30 -13.49
N MET A 99 -14.44 5.27 -14.35
CA MET A 99 -13.75 6.55 -14.36
C MET A 99 -14.64 7.57 -13.65
N GLU A 100 -14.05 8.28 -12.71
CA GLU A 100 -14.70 9.34 -11.96
C GLU A 100 -14.05 10.67 -12.32
N GLU A 101 -14.88 11.68 -12.55
CA GLU A 101 -14.40 13.05 -12.63
C GLU A 101 -13.92 13.49 -11.24
N MET A 102 -12.74 14.08 -11.20
CA MET A 102 -12.23 14.83 -10.08
C MET A 102 -11.65 16.16 -10.56
N GLU A 103 -11.59 17.13 -9.66
CA GLU A 103 -10.91 18.40 -9.91
C GLU A 103 -9.56 18.38 -9.19
N ASP A 104 -8.53 18.82 -9.89
CA ASP A 104 -7.23 19.06 -9.25
C ASP A 104 -7.29 20.31 -8.36
N ARG A 105 -6.13 20.72 -7.85
CA ARG A 105 -6.05 21.88 -6.93
C ARG A 105 -6.22 23.22 -7.63
N GLU A 106 -6.06 23.27 -8.95
CA GLU A 106 -6.25 24.45 -9.79
C GLU A 106 -7.69 24.54 -10.35
N GLY A 107 -8.51 23.50 -10.13
CA GLY A 107 -9.87 23.40 -10.62
C GLY A 107 -9.96 22.79 -12.03
N ASN A 108 -8.88 22.21 -12.56
CA ASN A 108 -8.93 21.48 -13.82
C ASN A 108 -9.61 20.14 -13.61
N LYS A 109 -10.56 19.82 -14.48
CA LYS A 109 -11.25 18.53 -14.46
C LYS A 109 -10.38 17.45 -15.07
N MET A 110 -10.35 16.29 -14.41
CA MET A 110 -9.65 15.11 -14.89
C MET A 110 -10.42 13.82 -14.62
N ASN A 111 -10.27 12.87 -15.54
CA ASN A 111 -10.81 11.53 -15.42
C ASN A 111 -9.82 10.64 -14.68
N THR A 112 -10.27 10.03 -13.60
CA THR A 112 -9.42 9.21 -12.73
C THR A 112 -10.10 7.90 -12.36
N CYS A 113 -9.30 6.86 -12.12
CA CYS A 113 -9.86 5.65 -11.52
C CYS A 113 -10.20 5.91 -10.05
N TYR A 114 -11.16 5.16 -9.53
CA TYR A 114 -11.60 5.23 -8.13
C TYR A 114 -10.42 5.27 -7.14
N LEU A 115 -9.42 4.39 -7.31
CA LEU A 115 -8.27 4.32 -6.39
C LEU A 115 -7.44 5.63 -6.37
N CYS A 116 -7.17 6.24 -7.52
CA CYS A 116 -6.37 7.47 -7.58
C CYS A 116 -7.11 8.63 -6.92
N LYS A 117 -8.43 8.73 -7.13
CA LYS A 117 -9.29 9.72 -6.48
C LYS A 117 -9.29 9.55 -4.97
N GLU A 118 -9.49 8.33 -4.47
CA GLU A 118 -9.49 8.07 -3.03
C GLU A 118 -8.13 8.35 -2.39
N LEU A 119 -7.03 7.98 -3.06
CA LEU A 119 -5.66 8.29 -2.61
C LEU A 119 -5.39 9.79 -2.55
N PHE A 120 -5.90 10.57 -3.51
CA PHE A 120 -5.76 12.02 -3.53
C PHE A 120 -6.36 12.67 -2.27
N TYR A 121 -7.61 12.33 -1.95
CA TYR A 121 -8.28 12.87 -0.76
C TYR A 121 -7.71 12.32 0.55
N LEU A 122 -7.30 11.06 0.56
CA LEU A 122 -6.66 10.46 1.74
C LEU A 122 -5.28 11.07 2.01
N GLY A 123 -4.51 11.44 0.98
CA GLY A 123 -3.24 12.16 1.15
C GLY A 123 -3.41 13.46 1.92
N ASP A 124 -4.42 14.26 1.59
CA ASP A 124 -4.77 15.49 2.31
C ASP A 124 -5.31 15.22 3.72
N ALA A 125 -5.99 14.10 3.94
CA ALA A 125 -6.51 13.72 5.25
C ALA A 125 -5.38 13.26 6.19
N LEU A 126 -4.40 12.52 5.67
CA LEU A 126 -3.25 12.01 6.43
C LEU A 126 -2.41 13.13 7.05
N THR A 127 -2.34 14.31 6.46
CA THR A 127 -1.58 15.44 7.01
C THR A 127 -2.36 16.21 8.08
N LYS A 128 -3.70 16.10 8.09
CA LYS A 128 -4.59 16.86 8.97
C LYS A 128 -5.04 16.08 10.20
N TYR A 129 -5.04 14.76 10.11
CA TYR A 129 -5.68 13.88 11.06
C TYR A 129 -4.75 12.76 11.52
N GLU A 130 -4.96 12.31 12.75
CA GLU A 130 -4.04 11.39 13.44
C GLU A 130 -4.54 9.94 13.43
N TYR A 131 -5.84 9.70 13.22
CA TYR A 131 -6.40 8.36 13.32
C TYR A 131 -6.61 7.73 11.96
N ILE A 132 -6.08 6.51 11.78
CA ILE A 132 -6.40 5.63 10.67
C ILE A 132 -7.39 4.61 11.21
N ASN A 133 -8.56 4.53 10.61
CA ASN A 133 -9.66 3.71 11.09
C ASN A 133 -9.97 2.64 10.04
N ARG A 134 -10.16 1.40 10.49
CA ARG A 134 -10.57 0.25 9.68
C ARG A 134 -11.98 -0.16 10.07
N TRP A 135 -12.82 -0.41 9.08
CA TRP A 135 -14.12 -1.07 9.23
C TRP A 135 -14.17 -2.38 8.44
N GLU A 136 -14.94 -3.33 8.95
CA GLU A 136 -15.25 -4.59 8.25
C GLU A 136 -16.40 -4.45 7.25
N LYS A 137 -17.23 -3.41 7.42
CA LYS A 137 -18.35 -3.10 6.53
C LYS A 137 -18.15 -1.71 5.96
N ARG A 138 -18.59 -1.50 4.72
CA ARG A 138 -18.51 -0.18 4.08
C ARG A 138 -19.20 0.86 4.97
N PRO A 139 -18.51 1.92 5.40
CA PRO A 139 -19.12 2.95 6.22
C PRO A 139 -20.28 3.62 5.47
N THR A 140 -21.37 3.92 6.16
CA THR A 140 -22.51 4.67 5.59
C THR A 140 -22.25 6.17 5.50
N LYS A 141 -21.15 6.65 6.10
CA LYS A 141 -20.76 8.06 6.08
C LYS A 141 -20.31 8.47 4.68
N LYS A 142 -20.71 9.67 4.24
CA LYS A 142 -20.10 10.32 3.07
C LYS A 142 -18.64 10.62 3.41
N GLY A 143 -17.71 10.06 2.64
CA GLY A 143 -16.28 10.23 2.86
C GLY A 143 -15.46 9.39 1.91
N HIS A 144 -14.16 9.63 1.92
CA HIS A 144 -13.18 8.91 1.11
C HIS A 144 -12.59 7.75 1.90
N PHE A 145 -12.53 6.57 1.31
CA PHE A 145 -12.00 5.36 1.92
C PHE A 145 -11.32 4.50 0.86
N ILE A 146 -10.31 3.73 1.28
CA ILE A 146 -9.73 2.68 0.44
C ILE A 146 -10.29 1.34 0.86
N GLU A 147 -10.76 0.58 -0.13
CA GLU A 147 -11.14 -0.80 0.01
C GLU A 147 -9.94 -1.72 -0.24
N VAL A 148 -9.64 -2.58 0.74
CA VAL A 148 -8.53 -3.55 0.69
C VAL A 148 -9.08 -4.93 1.07
N PRO A 149 -8.65 -6.03 0.41
CA PRO A 149 -9.07 -7.37 0.81
C PRO A 149 -8.65 -7.71 2.25
N SER A 150 -9.53 -8.39 2.98
CA SER A 150 -9.25 -8.92 4.33
C SER A 150 -9.67 -10.40 4.40
N LEU A 151 -9.41 -11.11 5.50
CA LEU A 151 -9.63 -12.55 5.63
C LEU A 151 -11.10 -12.97 5.44
N SER A 152 -12.03 -12.31 6.15
CA SER A 152 -13.46 -12.53 6.02
C SER A 152 -14.02 -11.86 4.75
N GLU A 153 -14.14 -10.53 4.78
CA GLU A 153 -14.64 -9.69 3.69
C GLU A 153 -13.59 -8.64 3.30
N ASN A 154 -13.98 -7.63 2.53
CA ASN A 154 -13.14 -6.46 2.30
C ASN A 154 -13.12 -5.58 3.55
N ALA A 155 -12.01 -4.89 3.77
CA ALA A 155 -11.82 -3.91 4.82
C ALA A 155 -11.75 -2.51 4.21
N TYR A 156 -12.31 -1.54 4.92
CA TYR A 156 -12.41 -0.16 4.49
C TYR A 156 -11.58 0.72 5.41
N TYR A 157 -10.67 1.50 4.83
CA TYR A 157 -9.75 2.36 5.57
C TYR A 157 -10.08 3.83 5.32
N TRP A 158 -10.24 4.61 6.40
CA TRP A 158 -10.45 6.05 6.35
C TRP A 158 -9.64 6.77 7.44
N VAL A 159 -9.23 8.00 7.16
CA VAL A 159 -8.43 8.84 8.06
C VAL A 159 -9.29 9.94 8.68
N GLY A 160 -9.33 10.01 10.01
CA GLY A 160 -10.25 10.87 10.74
C GLY A 160 -9.69 11.47 12.03
N LYS A 161 -10.44 12.41 12.61
CA LYS A 161 -10.08 13.14 13.84
C LYS A 161 -10.18 12.30 15.12
N LYS A 162 -10.85 11.16 15.06
CA LYS A 162 -11.22 10.35 16.23
C LYS A 162 -11.12 8.86 15.86
N PRO A 163 -10.86 7.98 16.82
CA PRO A 163 -11.03 6.54 16.64
C PRO A 163 -12.53 6.23 16.49
N ASP A 164 -12.92 5.65 15.36
CA ASP A 164 -14.34 5.43 14.98
C ASP A 164 -14.53 4.13 14.16
N GLY A 165 -13.44 3.38 13.94
CA GLY A 165 -13.42 2.08 13.27
C GLY A 165 -13.61 0.90 14.21
N THR A 166 -13.79 -0.30 13.62
CA THR A 166 -13.70 -1.57 14.35
C THR A 166 -12.27 -1.87 14.79
N PHE A 167 -11.29 -1.31 14.09
CA PHE A 167 -9.89 -1.32 14.47
C PHE A 167 -9.25 0.02 14.12
N ASN A 168 -8.50 0.59 15.06
CA ASN A 168 -8.01 1.96 14.94
C ASN A 168 -6.50 2.00 15.13
N TRP A 169 -5.83 2.88 14.40
CA TRP A 169 -4.44 3.25 14.63
C TRP A 169 -4.33 4.74 14.93
N ILE A 170 -3.35 5.11 15.77
CA ILE A 170 -2.95 6.50 16.00
C ILE A 170 -1.57 6.75 15.41
N LYS A 171 -1.43 7.81 14.63
CA LYS A 171 -0.16 8.21 14.03
C LYS A 171 0.76 8.85 15.08
N ASN A 172 2.03 8.46 15.07
CA ASN A 172 3.12 9.16 15.77
C ASN A 172 2.85 9.47 17.25
N SER A 173 2.11 8.60 17.92
CA SER A 173 1.69 8.77 19.31
C SER A 173 1.84 7.46 20.08
N PHE A 174 2.29 7.59 21.33
CA PHE A 174 2.33 6.53 22.33
C PHE A 174 1.20 6.66 23.36
N GLN A 175 0.22 7.54 23.13
CA GLN A 175 -0.87 7.72 24.07
C GLN A 175 -1.62 6.39 24.27
N PRO A 176 -1.91 5.99 25.52
CA PRO A 176 -2.72 4.81 25.75
C PRO A 176 -4.16 5.02 25.27
N GLY A 177 -4.75 4.00 24.66
CA GLY A 177 -6.15 4.01 24.23
C GLY A 177 -6.55 2.75 23.48
N ASP A 178 -7.80 2.72 22.99
CA ASP A 178 -8.33 1.64 22.16
C ASP A 178 -7.94 1.81 20.68
N TYR A 179 -6.63 1.87 20.45
CA TYR A 179 -6.00 2.05 19.14
C TYR A 179 -4.54 1.59 19.17
N TRP A 180 -4.00 1.29 17.99
CA TRP A 180 -2.64 0.79 17.81
C TRP A 180 -1.69 1.91 17.35
N PRO A 181 -0.50 2.05 17.94
CA PRO A 181 0.45 3.05 17.47
C PRO A 181 0.96 2.71 16.06
N PHE A 182 1.01 3.71 15.19
CA PHE A 182 1.55 3.63 13.84
C PHE A 182 2.54 4.77 13.59
N PHE A 183 3.82 4.43 13.41
CA PHE A 183 4.88 5.43 13.23
C PHE A 183 5.23 5.59 11.75
N THR A 184 5.23 6.83 11.29
CA THR A 184 5.57 7.18 9.91
C THR A 184 6.17 8.57 9.84
N ALA A 185 7.12 8.79 8.94
CA ALA A 185 7.64 10.12 8.68
C ALA A 185 6.62 10.89 7.85
N ASP A 186 6.03 11.93 8.43
CA ASP A 186 4.93 12.69 7.84
C ASP A 186 5.13 14.21 7.86
N TYR A 187 6.37 14.67 8.09
CA TYR A 187 6.70 16.07 7.97
C TYR A 187 6.55 16.52 6.51
N VAL A 188 5.65 17.49 6.29
CA VAL A 188 5.38 18.07 4.98
C VAL A 188 5.27 19.58 5.09
N THR A 189 5.73 20.30 4.05
CA THR A 189 5.46 21.74 3.92
C THR A 189 4.00 21.92 3.53
N LEU A 190 3.32 22.86 4.21
CA LEU A 190 1.94 23.22 3.89
C LEU A 190 1.88 24.58 3.19
N GLU A 191 1.03 24.67 2.18
CA GLU A 191 0.58 25.90 1.57
C GLU A 191 -0.93 26.03 1.80
N ASN A 192 -1.37 27.13 2.45
CA ASN A 192 -2.79 27.38 2.74
C ASN A 192 -3.52 26.19 3.42
N GLY A 193 -2.81 25.46 4.29
CA GLY A 193 -3.35 24.29 5.00
C GLY A 193 -3.50 23.01 4.18
N LYS A 194 -2.91 22.96 2.97
CA LYS A 194 -2.80 21.76 2.13
C LYS A 194 -1.33 21.43 1.91
N THR A 195 -1.00 20.18 1.59
CA THR A 195 0.38 19.79 1.24
C THR A 195 0.87 20.65 0.09
N ALA A 196 2.04 21.28 0.18
CA ALA A 196 2.59 22.06 -0.93
C ALA A 196 2.87 21.17 -2.16
N ASP A 197 2.68 21.71 -3.37
CA ASP A 197 3.08 21.04 -4.60
C ASP A 197 4.52 21.38 -5.01
N PHE A 198 4.98 20.80 -6.11
CA PHE A 198 6.33 21.02 -6.61
C PHE A 198 6.56 22.43 -7.17
N GLU A 199 5.54 23.10 -7.69
CA GLU A 199 5.71 24.46 -8.20
C GLU A 199 5.95 25.43 -7.04
N PHE A 200 5.13 25.33 -6.00
CA PHE A 200 5.32 26.09 -4.77
C PHE A 200 6.70 25.83 -4.14
N LEU A 201 7.10 24.56 -4.02
CA LEU A 201 8.39 24.21 -3.42
C LEU A 201 9.57 24.74 -4.25
N ALA A 202 9.51 24.66 -5.59
CA ALA A 202 10.55 25.19 -6.47
C ALA A 202 10.66 26.72 -6.38
N ASP A 203 9.53 27.41 -6.19
CA ASP A 203 9.46 28.86 -6.04
C ASP A 203 10.05 29.36 -4.71
N LYS A 204 10.23 28.48 -3.72
CA LYS A 204 10.92 28.79 -2.45
C LYS A 204 12.43 28.53 -2.49
N SER A 205 12.97 28.04 -3.59
CA SER A 205 14.41 27.79 -3.73
C SER A 205 15.21 29.09 -3.77
N ASP A 206 16.34 29.12 -3.07
CA ASP A 206 17.34 30.18 -3.24
C ASP A 206 18.14 29.93 -4.54
N GLY A 207 18.13 30.89 -5.45
CA GLY A 207 18.73 30.75 -6.78
C GLY A 207 17.76 30.19 -7.84
N LYS A 208 18.15 29.12 -8.54
CA LYS A 208 17.33 28.56 -9.63
C LYS A 208 16.10 27.85 -9.06
N LYS A 209 14.93 28.11 -9.66
CA LYS A 209 13.65 27.45 -9.34
C LYS A 209 13.64 26.00 -9.79
N LEU A 210 14.20 25.12 -8.97
CA LEU A 210 14.32 23.68 -9.21
C LEU A 210 13.89 22.91 -7.95
N ILE A 211 13.49 21.65 -8.16
CA ILE A 211 13.22 20.70 -7.07
C ILE A 211 14.47 19.85 -6.82
N GLY A 212 14.90 19.82 -5.55
CA GLY A 212 15.86 18.84 -5.06
C GLY A 212 15.16 17.53 -4.70
N SER A 213 15.76 16.40 -5.07
CA SER A 213 15.30 15.07 -4.68
C SER A 213 16.45 14.32 -4.01
N LEU A 214 16.19 13.75 -2.83
CA LEU A 214 17.16 12.97 -2.05
C LEU A 214 16.58 11.59 -1.77
N ARG A 215 17.33 10.55 -2.12
CA ARG A 215 17.06 9.17 -1.76
C ARG A 215 18.26 8.62 -1.01
N MET A 216 18.02 8.09 0.18
CA MET A 216 19.04 7.47 1.03
C MET A 216 18.61 6.05 1.35
N ASP A 217 19.58 5.16 1.55
CA ASP A 217 19.39 3.78 2.00
C ASP A 217 20.40 3.47 3.10
N VAL A 218 20.09 2.49 3.96
CA VAL A 218 20.99 2.09 5.03
C VAL A 218 21.97 1.04 4.51
N ASP A 219 23.25 1.37 4.53
CA ASP A 219 24.29 0.45 4.09
C ASP A 219 24.36 -0.81 4.96
N ASN A 220 24.51 -1.97 4.31
CA ASN A 220 24.73 -3.27 4.96
C ASN A 220 23.63 -3.73 5.93
N LEU A 221 22.40 -3.22 5.80
CA LEU A 221 21.30 -3.55 6.71
C LEU A 221 21.04 -5.07 6.81
N GLY A 222 21.05 -5.79 5.68
CA GLY A 222 20.88 -7.25 5.67
C GLY A 222 22.03 -8.02 6.36
N VAL A 223 23.26 -7.50 6.27
CA VAL A 223 24.42 -8.10 6.95
C VAL A 223 24.26 -7.93 8.47
N ILE A 224 23.85 -6.74 8.92
CA ILE A 224 23.65 -6.42 10.34
C ILE A 224 22.59 -7.36 10.96
N PHE A 225 21.48 -7.61 10.27
CA PHE A 225 20.42 -8.49 10.78
C PHE A 225 20.77 -9.98 10.71
N SER A 226 21.64 -10.41 9.80
CA SER A 226 22.04 -11.82 9.68
C SER A 226 23.20 -12.24 10.58
N GLN A 227 23.83 -11.30 11.28
CA GLN A 227 24.97 -11.55 12.18
C GLN A 227 24.60 -11.68 13.67
N ARG A 228 23.31 -11.58 14.02
CA ARG A 228 22.81 -11.70 15.40
C ARG A 228 22.10 -13.02 15.64
#